data_AF-M0MCU1-F1
#
_entry.id   AF-M0MCU1-F1
#
_cell.length_a   1.000
_cell.length_b   1.000
_cell.length_c   1.000
_cell.angle_alpha   90.00
_cell.angle_beta   90.00
_cell.angle_gamma   90.00
#
_symmetry.space_group_name_H-M   'P 1'
#
loop_
_entity.id
_entity.type
_entity.pdbx_description
1 polymer ?
#
loop_
_entity_poly.entity_id
_entity_poly.type
_entity_poly.pdbx_seq_one_letter_code
_entity_poly.pdbx_strand_id
1 'polypeptide(L)'
;MPTKPRLPDGFDLPTAVNGWIHDPDDRTNGHCWQYEQGERPLAIRVFESLGNSYAAVTDDRTSGLESKERIVDLDHDDRGDLSHEEAIVTAIEAAIEWMNNYSEGEWSHPRIHEAAFQPPVGYELASYRINSRTTTILYHQTDAREVDRLAGGNFPDEMSADSCPYLKVETWAGSGNSTVALAPSKGAHDNEQQEIADPPEECGIEVALTTAREFARSFIDGDDPVPADPTGQTSLGRFASQG
;
A
#
# COMPACT_ATOMS: atom_id res chain seq x y z
N MET A 1 23.54 7.60 -5.36
CA MET A 1 22.53 6.56 -5.63
C MET A 1 22.75 5.44 -4.62
N PRO A 2 21.70 4.80 -4.09
CA PRO A 2 21.88 3.64 -3.22
C PRO A 2 22.55 2.50 -3.98
N THR A 3 23.32 1.69 -3.25
CA THR A 3 24.05 0.56 -3.81
C THR A 3 23.07 -0.56 -4.16
N LYS A 4 23.11 -1.03 -5.41
CA LYS A 4 22.34 -2.20 -5.87
C LYS A 4 22.97 -3.51 -5.35
N PRO A 5 22.20 -4.62 -5.22
CA PRO A 5 22.75 -5.91 -4.84
C PRO A 5 23.87 -6.33 -5.80
N ARG A 6 24.94 -6.92 -5.28
CA ARG A 6 26.05 -7.33 -6.13
C ARG A 6 25.68 -8.57 -6.94
N LEU A 7 25.98 -8.54 -8.23
CA LEU A 7 25.82 -9.69 -9.11
C LEU A 7 27.11 -10.50 -9.14
N PRO A 8 27.04 -11.85 -9.25
CA PRO A 8 28.21 -12.67 -9.44
C PRO A 8 28.97 -12.31 -10.73
N ASP A 9 30.27 -12.56 -10.74
CA ASP A 9 31.11 -12.29 -11.92
C ASP A 9 30.59 -13.05 -13.15
N GLY A 10 30.35 -12.32 -14.25
CA GLY A 10 29.86 -12.89 -15.51
C GLY A 10 28.36 -13.17 -15.56
N PHE A 11 27.59 -12.81 -14.51
CA PHE A 11 26.13 -12.85 -14.57
C PHE A 11 25.59 -11.69 -15.42
N ASP A 12 24.90 -12.04 -16.52
CA ASP A 12 24.25 -11.06 -17.39
C ASP A 12 22.82 -10.77 -16.90
N LEU A 13 22.62 -9.57 -16.33
CA LEU A 13 21.32 -9.12 -15.90
C LEU A 13 20.42 -8.81 -17.10
N PRO A 14 19.21 -9.41 -17.22
CA PRO A 14 18.31 -9.12 -18.33
C PRO A 14 17.87 -7.67 -18.35
N THR A 15 18.07 -6.99 -19.49
CA THR A 15 17.62 -5.61 -19.70
C THR A 15 16.12 -5.50 -19.97
N ALA A 16 15.49 -6.58 -20.43
CA ALA A 16 14.05 -6.68 -20.63
C ALA A 16 13.53 -8.12 -20.44
N VAL A 17 12.34 -8.27 -19.88
CA VAL A 17 11.64 -9.55 -19.67
C VAL A 17 10.16 -9.34 -19.95
N ASN A 18 9.59 -9.94 -20.98
CA ASN A 18 8.15 -9.91 -21.25
C ASN A 18 7.47 -8.51 -21.14
N GLY A 19 8.12 -7.46 -21.66
CA GLY A 19 7.62 -6.07 -21.60
C GLY A 19 8.04 -5.28 -20.35
N TRP A 20 8.60 -5.94 -19.35
CA TRP A 20 9.27 -5.31 -18.21
C TRP A 20 10.67 -4.87 -18.60
N ILE A 21 11.03 -3.62 -18.34
CA ILE A 21 12.29 -2.97 -18.72
C ILE A 21 13.10 -2.68 -17.48
N HIS A 22 14.38 -3.08 -17.49
CA HIS A 22 15.28 -2.81 -16.38
C HIS A 22 15.61 -1.32 -16.29
N ASP A 23 15.37 -0.72 -15.12
CA ASP A 23 15.73 0.66 -14.80
C ASP A 23 17.01 0.69 -13.94
N PRO A 24 18.19 0.94 -14.54
CA PRO A 24 19.44 1.06 -13.80
C PRO A 24 19.52 2.32 -12.93
N ASP A 25 18.72 3.34 -13.24
CA ASP A 25 18.70 4.64 -12.55
C ASP A 25 17.67 4.69 -11.41
N ASP A 26 16.91 3.60 -11.20
CA ASP A 26 15.95 3.46 -10.11
C ASP A 26 16.61 3.80 -8.76
N ARG A 27 15.92 4.61 -7.96
CA ARG A 27 16.45 5.19 -6.71
C ARG A 27 16.38 4.25 -5.52
N THR A 28 15.93 3.02 -5.66
CA THR A 28 15.92 2.03 -4.59
C THR A 28 17.25 1.26 -4.54
N ASN A 29 17.50 0.57 -3.43
CA ASN A 29 18.66 -0.32 -3.28
C ASN A 29 18.45 -1.70 -3.94
N GLY A 30 17.51 -1.84 -4.89
CA GLY A 30 17.24 -3.09 -5.59
C GLY A 30 17.38 -2.97 -7.11
N HIS A 31 17.66 -4.10 -7.78
CA HIS A 31 17.54 -4.19 -9.25
C HIS A 31 16.06 -4.09 -9.62
N CYS A 32 15.72 -3.21 -10.56
CA CYS A 32 14.35 -2.78 -10.80
C CYS A 32 13.95 -3.04 -12.25
N TRP A 33 12.79 -3.65 -12.44
CA TRP A 33 12.14 -3.74 -13.75
C TRP A 33 10.76 -3.09 -13.66
N GLN A 34 10.49 -2.17 -14.57
CA GLN A 34 9.22 -1.45 -14.68
C GLN A 34 8.49 -1.88 -15.94
N TYR A 35 7.16 -1.88 -15.91
CA TYR A 35 6.37 -2.12 -17.11
C TYR A 35 6.06 -0.78 -17.79
N GLU A 36 6.45 -0.61 -19.07
CA GLU A 36 6.38 0.68 -19.78
C GLU A 36 4.97 1.07 -20.29
N GLN A 37 3.97 0.18 -20.24
CA GLN A 37 2.77 0.30 -21.07
C GLN A 37 1.41 0.49 -20.38
N GLY A 38 1.36 1.08 -19.18
CA GLY A 38 0.06 1.29 -18.56
C GLY A 38 -0.03 2.38 -17.51
N GLU A 39 -1.27 2.57 -17.06
CA GLU A 39 -1.67 3.62 -16.12
C GLU A 39 -1.29 3.27 -14.68
N ARG A 40 -0.75 2.06 -14.44
CA ARG A 40 -0.44 1.55 -13.11
C ARG A 40 1.06 1.25 -13.01
N PRO A 41 1.87 2.14 -12.39
CA PRO A 41 3.31 1.96 -12.32
C PRO A 41 3.67 0.77 -11.42
N LEU A 42 3.69 -0.43 -11.98
CA LEU A 42 4.17 -1.63 -11.32
C LEU A 42 5.66 -1.79 -11.57
N ALA A 43 6.35 -2.26 -10.54
CA ALA A 43 7.75 -2.58 -10.60
C ALA A 43 8.04 -3.89 -9.89
N ILE A 44 8.92 -4.71 -10.47
CA ILE A 44 9.53 -5.85 -9.81
C ILE A 44 10.92 -5.42 -9.34
N ARG A 45 11.20 -5.65 -8.06
CA ARG A 45 12.48 -5.30 -7.47
C ARG A 45 13.10 -6.45 -6.73
N VAL A 46 14.39 -6.68 -6.98
CA VAL A 46 15.22 -7.63 -6.24
C VAL A 46 16.09 -6.86 -5.27
N PHE A 47 15.93 -7.15 -3.99
CA PHE A 47 16.62 -6.49 -2.90
C PHE A 47 17.54 -7.44 -2.17
N GLU A 48 18.48 -6.84 -1.47
CA GLU A 48 19.33 -7.49 -0.48
C GLU A 48 19.18 -6.75 0.85
N SER A 49 19.01 -7.51 1.93
CA SER A 49 19.05 -7.03 3.30
C SER A 49 19.98 -7.90 4.17
N LEU A 50 20.16 -7.50 5.43
CA LEU A 50 21.00 -8.24 6.37
C LEU A 50 20.43 -9.64 6.59
N GLY A 51 21.11 -10.64 6.03
CA GLY A 51 20.78 -12.07 6.16
C GLY A 51 19.83 -12.63 5.12
N ASN A 52 19.30 -11.82 4.19
CA ASN A 52 18.40 -12.34 3.16
C ASN A 52 18.43 -11.57 1.84
N SER A 53 18.08 -12.26 0.77
CA SER A 53 17.84 -11.72 -0.57
C SER A 53 16.39 -12.04 -0.97
N TYR A 54 15.71 -11.09 -1.59
CA TYR A 54 14.29 -11.26 -1.89
C TYR A 54 13.88 -10.53 -3.17
N ALA A 55 12.89 -11.08 -3.85
CA ALA A 55 12.19 -10.40 -4.93
C ALA A 55 10.80 -9.98 -4.45
N ALA A 56 10.35 -8.81 -4.87
CA ALA A 56 9.02 -8.31 -4.55
C ALA A 56 8.42 -7.53 -5.73
N VAL A 57 7.10 -7.65 -5.86
CA VAL A 57 6.30 -6.75 -6.70
C VAL A 57 5.90 -5.53 -5.87
N THR A 58 5.95 -4.37 -6.52
CA THR A 58 5.70 -3.06 -5.93
C THR A 58 4.77 -2.26 -6.81
N ASP A 59 3.86 -1.55 -6.18
CA ASP A 59 2.93 -0.61 -6.82
C ASP A 59 3.39 0.82 -6.52
N ASP A 60 4.07 1.44 -7.49
CA ASP A 60 4.73 2.74 -7.34
C ASP A 60 3.75 3.92 -7.37
N ARG A 61 2.42 3.67 -7.37
CA ARG A 61 1.41 4.70 -7.04
C ARG A 61 1.64 5.26 -5.63
N THR A 62 2.35 4.52 -4.77
CA THR A 62 2.81 5.00 -3.46
C THR A 62 4.26 4.65 -3.20
N SER A 63 4.97 5.53 -2.50
CA SER A 63 6.32 5.24 -2.00
C SER A 63 6.27 4.57 -0.63
N GLY A 64 7.02 3.49 -0.42
CA GLY A 64 7.13 2.88 0.91
C GLY A 64 7.83 1.51 0.90
N LEU A 65 8.41 1.12 2.04
CA LEU A 65 8.98 -0.23 2.20
C LEU A 65 7.90 -1.30 2.43
N GLU A 66 6.71 -0.89 2.84
CA GLU A 66 5.62 -1.76 3.31
C GLU A 66 4.48 -1.88 2.29
N SER A 67 4.69 -1.34 1.08
CA SER A 67 3.78 -1.41 -0.06
C SER A 67 4.07 -2.57 -1.02
N LYS A 68 4.95 -3.50 -0.61
CA LYS A 68 5.50 -4.57 -1.44
C LYS A 68 4.88 -5.93 -1.10
N GLU A 69 4.63 -6.76 -2.12
CA GLU A 69 4.27 -8.17 -1.96
C GLU A 69 5.49 -9.04 -2.32
N ARG A 70 5.86 -9.97 -1.42
CA ARG A 70 7.04 -10.82 -1.59
C ARG A 70 6.75 -11.91 -2.63
N ILE A 71 7.63 -12.02 -3.63
CA ILE A 71 7.63 -13.14 -4.59
C ILE A 71 8.42 -14.31 -4.01
N VAL A 72 9.60 -14.00 -3.47
CA VAL A 72 10.47 -14.96 -2.78
C VAL A 72 11.25 -14.24 -1.69
N ASP A 73 11.58 -14.95 -0.61
CA ASP A 73 12.46 -14.49 0.46
C ASP A 73 13.44 -15.61 0.81
N LEU A 74 14.74 -15.36 0.64
CA LEU A 74 15.80 -16.35 0.70
C LEU A 74 16.81 -15.97 1.77
N ASP A 75 16.88 -16.79 2.82
CA ASP A 75 17.86 -16.66 3.89
C ASP A 75 19.25 -17.11 3.38
N HIS A 76 20.26 -16.26 3.61
CA HIS A 76 21.67 -16.54 3.31
C HIS A 76 22.59 -16.25 4.52
N ASP A 77 22.00 -16.13 5.71
CA ASP A 77 22.77 -15.99 6.94
C ASP A 77 23.50 -17.31 7.32
N ASP A 78 24.21 -17.33 8.46
CA ASP A 78 24.97 -18.51 8.92
C ASP A 78 24.13 -19.80 9.09
N ARG A 79 22.79 -19.71 9.00
CA ARG A 79 21.83 -20.81 9.05
C ARG A 79 21.15 -21.07 7.71
N GLY A 80 21.37 -20.23 6.70
CA GLY A 80 20.83 -20.36 5.35
C GLY A 80 21.53 -21.47 4.55
N ASP A 81 20.78 -22.06 3.62
CA ASP A 81 21.28 -23.11 2.72
C ASP A 81 21.98 -22.53 1.48
N LEU A 82 21.89 -21.22 1.26
CA LEU A 82 22.40 -20.52 0.08
C LEU A 82 23.51 -19.55 0.47
N SER A 83 24.55 -19.47 -0.36
CA SER A 83 25.47 -18.33 -0.29
C SER A 83 24.76 -17.04 -0.71
N HIS A 84 25.39 -15.92 -0.35
CA HIS A 84 24.95 -14.58 -0.73
C HIS A 84 24.68 -14.44 -2.25
N GLU A 85 25.62 -14.91 -3.08
CA GLU A 85 25.55 -14.85 -4.54
C GLU A 85 24.44 -15.74 -5.09
N GLU A 86 24.30 -16.97 -4.58
CA GLU A 86 23.24 -17.89 -4.97
C GLU A 86 21.85 -17.32 -4.64
N ALA A 87 21.68 -16.73 -3.45
CA ALA A 87 20.41 -16.14 -3.04
C ALA A 87 20.00 -14.95 -3.92
N ILE A 88 20.95 -14.11 -4.37
CA ILE A 88 20.65 -13.02 -5.32
C ILE A 88 20.22 -13.58 -6.67
N VAL A 89 20.97 -14.54 -7.22
CA VAL A 89 20.65 -15.15 -8.52
C VAL A 89 19.27 -15.82 -8.48
N THR A 90 18.99 -16.61 -7.44
CA THR A 90 17.69 -17.26 -7.28
C THR A 90 16.55 -16.25 -7.12
N ALA A 91 16.78 -15.12 -6.44
CA ALA A 91 15.78 -14.05 -6.37
C ALA A 91 15.53 -13.39 -7.74
N ILE A 92 16.57 -13.19 -8.55
CA ILE A 92 16.44 -12.68 -9.93
C ILE A 92 15.69 -13.69 -10.81
N GLU A 93 16.01 -14.99 -10.72
CA GLU A 93 15.32 -16.04 -11.47
C GLU A 93 13.83 -16.11 -11.10
N ALA A 94 13.49 -16.03 -9.81
CA ALA A 94 12.11 -15.97 -9.35
C ALA A 94 11.38 -14.71 -9.86
N ALA A 95 12.05 -13.56 -9.89
CA ALA A 95 11.51 -12.34 -10.47
C ALA A 95 11.23 -12.49 -11.98
N ILE A 96 12.16 -13.10 -12.72
CA ILE A 96 12.02 -13.37 -14.16
C ILE A 96 10.86 -14.33 -14.42
N GLU A 97 10.77 -15.43 -13.66
CA GLU A 97 9.66 -16.37 -13.76
C GLU A 97 8.32 -15.68 -13.50
N TRP A 98 8.25 -14.82 -12.49
CA TRP A 98 7.06 -14.03 -12.20
C TRP A 98 6.70 -13.10 -13.37
N MET A 99 7.65 -12.33 -13.90
CA MET A 99 7.43 -11.40 -15.03
C MET A 99 7.00 -12.12 -16.32
N ASN A 100 7.43 -13.36 -16.53
CA ASN A 100 6.96 -14.18 -17.66
C ASN A 100 5.52 -14.65 -17.50
N ASN A 101 5.02 -14.76 -16.26
CA ASN A 101 3.68 -15.24 -15.96
C ASN A 101 2.65 -14.12 -15.78
N TYR A 102 3.09 -12.86 -15.61
CA TYR A 102 2.20 -11.73 -15.34
C TYR A 102 2.57 -10.48 -16.16
N SER A 103 1.56 -9.90 -16.81
CA SER A 103 1.59 -8.55 -17.39
C SER A 103 0.97 -7.51 -16.44
N GLU A 104 1.17 -6.21 -16.70
CA GLU A 104 0.77 -5.09 -15.81
C GLU A 104 -0.72 -5.07 -15.43
N GLY A 105 -1.60 -5.59 -16.28
CA GLY A 105 -3.05 -5.64 -16.03
C GLY A 105 -3.54 -6.90 -15.32
N GLU A 106 -2.70 -7.91 -15.15
CA GLU A 106 -3.11 -9.23 -14.62
C GLU A 106 -2.89 -9.35 -13.12
N TRP A 107 -1.96 -8.57 -12.56
CA TRP A 107 -1.70 -8.59 -11.13
C TRP A 107 -2.63 -7.65 -10.38
N SER A 108 -3.15 -8.09 -9.24
CA SER A 108 -3.79 -7.24 -8.24
C SER A 108 -3.14 -7.54 -6.89
N HIS A 109 -3.01 -6.53 -6.04
CA HIS A 109 -2.38 -6.75 -4.76
C HIS A 109 -3.29 -7.63 -3.89
N PRO A 110 -2.82 -8.78 -3.37
CA PRO A 110 -3.70 -9.72 -2.65
C PRO A 110 -4.28 -9.17 -1.34
N ARG A 111 -3.80 -8.01 -0.87
CA ARG A 111 -4.07 -7.45 0.45
C ARG A 111 -4.48 -5.98 0.42
N ILE A 112 -4.51 -5.38 -0.77
CA ILE A 112 -4.95 -4.01 -1.00
C ILE A 112 -6.02 -4.05 -2.09
N HIS A 113 -7.21 -3.60 -1.74
CA HIS A 113 -8.31 -3.48 -2.68
C HIS A 113 -8.09 -2.27 -3.60
N GLU A 114 -8.41 -2.35 -4.90
CA GLU A 114 -8.19 -1.26 -5.86
C GLU A 114 -8.89 0.06 -5.47
N ALA A 115 -9.98 -0.04 -4.71
CA ALA A 115 -10.64 1.14 -4.14
C ALA A 115 -9.73 1.98 -3.23
N ALA A 116 -8.64 1.43 -2.68
CA ALA A 116 -7.65 2.20 -1.91
C ALA A 116 -6.94 3.28 -2.75
N PHE A 117 -6.88 3.10 -4.08
CA PHE A 117 -6.24 4.05 -5.00
C PHE A 117 -7.22 5.11 -5.54
N GLN A 118 -8.46 5.09 -5.06
CA GLN A 118 -9.48 6.09 -5.34
C GLN A 118 -9.69 6.93 -4.07
N PRO A 119 -8.83 7.95 -3.84
CA PRO A 119 -8.83 8.69 -2.59
C PRO A 119 -10.17 9.42 -2.37
N PRO A 120 -10.54 9.67 -1.11
CA PRO A 120 -11.67 10.53 -0.78
C PRO A 120 -11.50 11.94 -1.38
N VAL A 121 -12.61 12.64 -1.64
CA VAL A 121 -12.58 14.02 -2.18
C VAL A 121 -11.71 14.92 -1.30
N GLY A 122 -10.88 15.77 -1.91
CA GLY A 122 -9.92 16.66 -1.23
C GLY A 122 -8.78 15.96 -0.48
N TYR A 123 -8.59 14.66 -0.71
CA TYR A 123 -7.44 13.91 -0.24
C TYR A 123 -6.68 13.26 -1.40
N GLU A 124 -5.42 12.94 -1.15
CA GLU A 124 -4.53 12.17 -2.00
C GLU A 124 -4.02 10.95 -1.24
N LEU A 125 -3.74 9.85 -1.93
CA LEU A 125 -3.13 8.68 -1.32
C LEU A 125 -1.69 9.00 -0.91
N ALA A 126 -1.41 9.03 0.40
CA ALA A 126 -0.09 9.34 0.93
C ALA A 126 0.79 8.10 1.05
N SER A 127 0.22 7.00 1.54
CA SER A 127 0.91 5.71 1.67
C SER A 127 -0.09 4.60 1.99
N TYR A 128 0.29 3.36 1.77
CA TYR A 128 -0.31 2.22 2.45
C TYR A 128 0.78 1.30 3.01
N ARG A 129 0.44 0.57 4.07
CA ARG A 129 1.32 -0.34 4.80
C ARG A 129 0.62 -1.67 5.00
N ILE A 130 1.36 -2.74 4.74
CA ILE A 130 0.87 -4.11 4.90
C ILE A 130 1.76 -4.82 5.91
N ASN A 131 1.21 -5.09 7.09
CA ASN A 131 1.85 -5.84 8.15
C ASN A 131 1.33 -7.28 8.20
N SER A 132 1.83 -8.13 9.08
CA SER A 132 1.35 -9.52 9.21
C SER A 132 -0.14 -9.63 9.56
N ARG A 133 -0.71 -8.64 10.26
CA ARG A 133 -2.10 -8.65 10.73
C ARG A 133 -2.91 -7.41 10.38
N THR A 134 -2.27 -6.36 9.88
CA THR A 134 -2.96 -5.11 9.56
C THR A 134 -2.65 -4.64 8.16
N THR A 135 -3.64 -4.01 7.56
CA THR A 135 -3.51 -3.20 6.35
C THR A 135 -3.89 -1.78 6.74
N THR A 136 -3.00 -0.82 6.52
CA THR A 136 -3.21 0.59 6.83
C THR A 136 -3.13 1.39 5.53
N ILE A 137 -4.13 2.23 5.25
CA ILE A 137 -4.13 3.18 4.15
C ILE A 137 -4.17 4.58 4.76
N LEU A 138 -3.29 5.45 4.28
CA LEU A 138 -3.19 6.83 4.75
C LEU A 138 -3.42 7.77 3.58
N TYR A 139 -4.41 8.63 3.73
CA TYR A 139 -4.67 9.73 2.82
C TYR A 139 -4.22 11.05 3.45
N HIS A 140 -3.71 11.97 2.62
CA HIS A 140 -3.31 13.31 3.02
C HIS A 140 -4.20 14.33 2.33
N GLN A 141 -4.67 15.34 3.07
CA GLN A 141 -5.50 16.40 2.51
C GLN A 141 -4.69 17.24 1.52
N THR A 142 -5.21 17.48 0.31
CA THR A 142 -4.44 18.03 -0.84
C THR A 142 -3.76 19.36 -0.54
N ASP A 143 -4.44 20.28 0.16
CA ASP A 143 -3.92 21.63 0.45
C ASP A 143 -3.28 21.75 1.83
N ALA A 144 -3.26 20.66 2.61
CA ALA A 144 -2.70 20.69 3.94
C ALA A 144 -1.17 20.62 3.91
N ARG A 145 -0.54 21.15 4.95
CA ARG A 145 0.90 21.00 5.12
C ARG A 145 1.21 19.56 5.54
N GLU A 146 2.14 18.92 4.84
CA GLU A 146 2.65 17.62 5.25
C GLU A 146 3.29 17.71 6.65
N VAL A 147 2.79 16.87 7.57
CA VAL A 147 3.36 16.69 8.91
C VAL A 147 3.94 15.30 9.01
N ASP A 148 5.26 15.20 8.84
CA ASP A 148 6.04 13.99 9.10
C ASP A 148 6.71 14.13 10.47
N ARG A 149 6.10 13.52 11.49
CA ARG A 149 6.61 13.50 12.87
C ARG A 149 6.58 12.07 13.40
N LEU A 150 7.64 11.72 14.12
CA LEU A 150 7.64 10.54 14.97
C LEU A 150 6.63 10.75 16.11
N ALA A 151 6.05 9.65 16.57
CA ALA A 151 5.11 9.61 17.68
C ALA A 151 5.58 10.39 18.93
N GLY A 152 4.62 10.89 19.71
CA GLY A 152 4.87 11.62 20.96
C GLY A 152 5.09 13.13 20.81
N GLY A 153 4.67 13.72 19.68
CA GLY A 153 4.70 15.17 19.47
C GLY A 153 3.61 15.92 20.24
N ASN A 154 3.74 17.24 20.38
CA ASN A 154 2.62 18.08 20.83
C ASN A 154 1.54 18.11 19.73
N PHE A 155 0.38 17.54 20.02
CA PHE A 155 -0.79 17.52 19.16
C PHE A 155 -1.74 18.67 19.49
N PRO A 156 -2.59 19.10 18.56
CA PRO A 156 -3.67 20.03 18.88
C PRO A 156 -4.55 19.47 20.01
N ASP A 157 -5.02 20.35 20.90
CA ASP A 157 -5.92 19.97 22.00
C ASP A 157 -7.27 19.43 21.49
N GLU A 158 -7.66 19.83 20.27
CA GLU A 158 -8.84 19.34 19.56
C GLU A 158 -8.42 18.79 18.19
N MET A 159 -8.66 17.49 18.00
CA MET A 159 -8.49 16.83 16.71
C MET A 159 -9.72 17.12 15.84
N SER A 160 -9.49 17.54 14.61
CA SER A 160 -10.53 17.83 13.62
C SER A 160 -9.91 17.71 12.24
N ALA A 161 -10.72 17.65 11.19
CA ALA A 161 -10.16 17.57 9.84
C ALA A 161 -9.39 18.85 9.45
N ASP A 162 -9.58 19.98 10.13
CA ASP A 162 -8.77 21.19 9.96
C ASP A 162 -7.40 21.10 10.68
N SER A 163 -7.33 20.36 11.79
CA SER A 163 -6.12 20.24 12.62
C SER A 163 -5.33 18.95 12.36
N CYS A 164 -5.94 17.98 11.68
CA CYS A 164 -5.39 16.67 11.34
C CYS A 164 -5.37 16.48 9.81
N PRO A 165 -4.20 16.65 9.17
CA PRO A 165 -4.10 16.63 7.71
C PRO A 165 -4.20 15.23 7.09
N TYR A 166 -4.33 14.19 7.91
CA TYR A 166 -4.40 12.81 7.44
C TYR A 166 -5.68 12.11 7.84
N LEU A 167 -6.16 11.27 6.92
CA LEU A 167 -7.25 10.33 7.13
C LEU A 167 -6.69 8.91 7.00
N LYS A 168 -6.74 8.15 8.10
CA LYS A 168 -6.22 6.80 8.21
C LYS A 168 -7.37 5.79 8.17
N VAL A 169 -7.24 4.78 7.32
CA VAL A 169 -8.10 3.59 7.28
C VAL A 169 -7.26 2.40 7.68
N GLU A 170 -7.69 1.63 8.67
CA GLU A 170 -6.98 0.44 9.12
C GLU A 170 -7.90 -0.76 9.17
N THR A 171 -7.43 -1.92 8.71
CA THR A 171 -8.19 -3.18 8.72
C THR A 171 -7.34 -4.29 9.29
N TRP A 172 -7.95 -5.15 10.12
CA TRP A 172 -7.29 -6.30 10.74
C TRP A 172 -7.62 -7.60 10.02
N ALA A 173 -6.58 -8.28 9.57
CA ALA A 173 -6.70 -9.60 8.96
C ALA A 173 -7.16 -10.63 10.01
N GLY A 174 -8.19 -11.40 9.67
CA GLY A 174 -8.75 -12.47 10.51
C GLY A 174 -10.00 -12.07 11.29
N SER A 175 -10.10 -10.81 11.76
CA SER A 175 -11.35 -10.30 12.36
C SER A 175 -12.22 -9.55 11.36
N GLY A 176 -11.64 -8.96 10.31
CA GLY A 176 -12.39 -8.11 9.38
C GLY A 176 -12.81 -6.75 9.97
N ASN A 177 -12.47 -6.49 11.23
CA ASN A 177 -12.69 -5.17 11.84
C ASN A 177 -11.86 -4.13 11.12
N SER A 178 -12.38 -2.91 11.06
CA SER A 178 -11.71 -1.78 10.46
C SER A 178 -12.01 -0.50 11.24
N THR A 179 -11.14 0.49 11.15
CA THR A 179 -11.35 1.81 11.74
C THR A 179 -11.09 2.89 10.70
N VAL A 180 -11.76 4.03 10.87
CA VAL A 180 -11.49 5.26 10.12
C VAL A 180 -11.19 6.37 11.12
N ALA A 181 -10.02 6.98 11.02
CA ALA A 181 -9.55 7.95 11.99
C ALA A 181 -8.84 9.14 11.35
N LEU A 182 -8.96 10.30 11.98
CA LEU A 182 -8.12 11.45 11.71
C LEU A 182 -6.78 11.28 12.42
N ALA A 183 -5.70 11.62 11.70
CA ALA A 183 -4.35 11.55 12.23
C ALA A 183 -3.62 12.90 12.06
N PRO A 184 -2.93 13.39 13.10
CA PRO A 184 -2.20 14.66 13.05
C PRO A 184 -0.85 14.56 12.32
N SER A 185 -0.34 13.36 12.09
CA SER A 185 0.92 13.10 11.39
C SER A 185 0.95 11.71 10.77
N LYS A 186 1.88 11.46 9.83
CA LYS A 186 2.07 10.13 9.22
C LYS A 186 2.38 9.03 10.24
N GLY A 187 3.05 9.37 11.35
CA GLY A 187 3.51 8.44 12.37
C GLY A 187 2.61 8.33 13.61
N ALA A 188 1.39 8.89 13.58
CA ALA A 188 0.52 8.93 14.75
C ALA A 188 0.12 7.53 15.24
N HIS A 189 0.29 7.27 16.55
CA HIS A 189 -0.20 6.06 17.20
C HIS A 189 -1.70 6.13 17.50
N ASP A 190 -2.29 5.00 17.89
CA ASP A 190 -3.75 4.87 18.08
C ASP A 190 -4.30 5.84 19.13
N ASN A 191 -3.51 6.17 20.15
CA ASN A 191 -3.87 7.15 21.19
C ASN A 191 -3.69 8.61 20.75
N GLU A 192 -3.15 8.85 19.55
CA GLU A 192 -2.90 10.15 18.94
C GLU A 192 -3.82 10.39 17.74
N GLN A 193 -4.80 9.50 17.53
CA GLN A 193 -5.78 9.53 16.45
C GLN A 193 -7.16 9.80 17.03
N GLN A 194 -8.02 10.41 16.23
CA GLN A 194 -9.44 10.51 16.54
C GLN A 194 -10.23 9.64 15.59
N GLU A 195 -10.82 8.58 16.13
CA GLU A 195 -11.77 7.77 15.38
C GLU A 195 -13.00 8.62 15.03
N ILE A 196 -13.31 8.69 13.75
CA ILE A 196 -14.43 9.46 13.22
C ILE A 196 -15.60 8.56 12.82
N ALA A 197 -15.33 7.27 12.66
CA ALA A 197 -16.33 6.25 12.48
C ALA A 197 -15.79 4.88 12.88
N ASP A 198 -16.68 4.08 13.47
CA ASP A 198 -16.51 2.65 13.69
C ASP A 198 -17.38 1.93 12.64
N PRO A 199 -16.80 1.50 11.51
CA PRO A 199 -17.48 0.62 10.57
C PRO A 199 -18.07 -0.61 11.27
N PRO A 200 -19.15 -1.23 10.76
CA PRO A 200 -19.70 -2.45 11.35
C PRO A 200 -18.62 -3.51 11.59
N GLU A 201 -18.76 -4.30 12.66
CA GLU A 201 -17.84 -5.42 12.92
C GLU A 201 -17.78 -6.35 11.70
N GLU A 202 -16.58 -6.88 11.40
CA GLU A 202 -16.32 -7.79 10.28
C GLU A 202 -16.63 -7.22 8.86
N CYS A 203 -16.75 -5.90 8.71
CA CYS A 203 -17.13 -5.28 7.43
C CYS A 203 -16.02 -5.25 6.36
N GLY A 204 -14.76 -5.43 6.75
CA GLY A 204 -13.61 -5.38 5.87
C GLY A 204 -13.28 -3.99 5.31
N ILE A 205 -12.26 -3.94 4.46
CA ILE A 205 -11.64 -2.70 3.98
C ILE A 205 -12.56 -1.87 3.08
N GLU A 206 -13.45 -2.49 2.32
CA GLU A 206 -14.33 -1.80 1.37
C GLU A 206 -15.34 -0.90 2.08
N VAL A 207 -15.91 -1.38 3.19
CA VAL A 207 -16.85 -0.60 3.99
C VAL A 207 -16.12 0.56 4.67
N ALA A 208 -14.94 0.32 5.24
CA ALA A 208 -14.13 1.38 5.85
C ALA A 208 -13.72 2.46 4.83
N LEU A 209 -13.36 2.07 3.60
CA LEU A 209 -13.10 3.01 2.51
C LEU A 209 -14.34 3.82 2.11
N THR A 210 -15.52 3.20 2.14
CA THR A 210 -16.78 3.89 1.87
C THR A 210 -17.08 4.91 2.97
N THR A 211 -16.94 4.52 4.23
CA THR A 211 -17.10 5.41 5.38
C THR A 211 -16.13 6.59 5.33
N ALA A 212 -14.87 6.36 4.96
CA ALA A 212 -13.87 7.43 4.77
C ALA A 212 -14.29 8.44 3.69
N ARG A 213 -14.91 7.97 2.60
CA ARG A 213 -15.43 8.85 1.53
C ARG A 213 -16.65 9.65 1.94
N GLU A 214 -17.55 9.03 2.69
CA GLU A 214 -18.74 9.71 3.22
C GLU A 214 -18.34 10.83 4.18
N PHE A 215 -17.36 10.57 5.05
CA PHE A 215 -16.78 11.59 5.92
C PHE A 215 -16.14 12.74 5.12
N ALA A 216 -15.29 12.44 4.15
CA ALA A 216 -14.63 13.48 3.37
C ALA A 216 -15.64 14.37 2.62
N ARG A 217 -16.71 13.78 2.06
CA ARG A 217 -17.78 14.54 1.39
C ARG A 217 -18.53 15.46 2.33
N SER A 218 -18.93 14.96 3.51
CA SER A 218 -19.68 15.80 4.47
C SER A 218 -18.84 16.96 4.99
N PHE A 219 -17.52 16.78 5.08
CA PHE A 219 -16.58 17.79 5.54
C PHE A 219 -16.18 18.80 4.45
N ILE A 220 -15.91 18.36 3.22
CA ILE A 220 -15.31 19.19 2.16
C ILE A 220 -16.37 19.84 1.26
N ASP A 221 -17.41 19.09 0.87
CA ASP A 221 -18.43 19.59 -0.05
C ASP A 221 -19.56 20.33 0.69
N GLY A 222 -19.64 20.23 2.01
CA GLY A 222 -20.65 20.89 2.84
C GLY A 222 -22.07 20.45 2.48
N ASP A 223 -22.53 19.35 3.05
CA ASP A 223 -23.94 18.90 3.07
C ASP A 223 -24.75 19.00 1.75
N ASP A 224 -24.09 18.90 0.58
CA ASP A 224 -24.79 18.79 -0.69
C ASP A 224 -25.23 17.33 -0.92
N PRO A 225 -26.53 17.05 -1.09
CA PRO A 225 -27.04 15.69 -1.16
C PRO A 225 -26.58 14.98 -2.44
N VAL A 226 -26.08 13.75 -2.24
CA VAL A 226 -25.65 12.80 -3.28
C VAL A 226 -26.65 12.72 -4.45
N PRO A 227 -26.24 12.92 -5.72
CA PRO A 227 -26.98 12.35 -6.84
C PRO A 227 -26.84 10.83 -6.75
N ALA A 228 -27.96 10.16 -6.58
CA ALA A 228 -28.04 8.70 -6.47
C ALA A 228 -27.21 7.99 -7.56
N ASP A 229 -26.25 7.18 -7.09
CA ASP A 229 -25.59 6.03 -7.72
C ASP A 229 -25.68 5.88 -9.25
N PRO A 230 -24.55 5.86 -9.98
CA PRO A 230 -24.41 5.00 -11.14
C PRO A 230 -23.75 3.68 -10.73
N THR A 231 -24.60 2.68 -10.57
CA THR A 231 -24.31 1.22 -10.62
C THR A 231 -23.60 0.57 -9.43
N GLY A 232 -24.42 0.09 -8.48
CA GLY A 232 -24.73 -1.35 -8.51
C GLY A 232 -24.42 -2.17 -7.28
N GLN A 233 -24.93 -1.79 -6.09
CA GLN A 233 -25.28 -2.74 -5.03
C GLN A 233 -26.49 -2.23 -4.24
N THR A 234 -27.68 -2.39 -4.83
CA THR A 234 -28.93 -2.28 -4.09
C THR A 234 -29.19 -3.61 -3.37
N SER A 235 -29.20 -3.58 -2.02
CA SER A 235 -30.06 -4.39 -1.12
C SER A 235 -29.33 -5.00 0.09
N LEU A 236 -29.03 -4.20 1.11
CA LEU A 236 -28.85 -4.70 2.49
C LEU A 236 -29.96 -4.24 3.46
N GLY A 237 -31.03 -3.61 2.96
CA GLY A 237 -32.11 -3.06 3.79
C GLY A 237 -33.45 -3.81 3.78
N ARG A 238 -33.54 -5.08 3.34
CA ARG A 238 -34.85 -5.77 3.17
C ARG A 238 -35.02 -7.16 3.79
N PHE A 239 -34.20 -7.54 4.76
CA PHE A 239 -34.49 -8.72 5.60
C PHE A 239 -34.40 -8.39 7.09
N ALA A 240 -35.27 -7.49 7.54
CA ALA A 240 -35.61 -7.33 8.95
C ALA A 240 -37.08 -6.93 9.09
N SER A 241 -37.99 -7.82 8.69
CA SER A 241 -39.35 -7.97 9.24
C SER A 241 -40.18 -8.92 8.39
N GLN A 242 -40.27 -10.18 8.82
CA GLN A 242 -41.47 -11.04 8.85
C GLN A 242 -41.05 -12.51 8.98
N GLY A 243 -41.43 -13.14 10.08
CA GLY A 243 -41.20 -14.54 10.40
C GLY A 243 -41.02 -14.75 11.89
#